data_AF-A0A091NRL3-F1
#
_entry.id   AF-A0A091NRL3-F1
#
_cell.length_a   1.000
_cell.length_b   1.000
_cell.length_c   1.000
_cell.angle_alpha   90.00
_cell.angle_beta   90.00
_cell.angle_gamma   90.00
#
_symmetry.space_group_name_H-M   'P 1'
#
loop_
_entity.id
_entity.type
_entity.pdbx_description
1 polymer ?
#
loop_
_entity_poly.entity_id
_entity_poly.type
_entity_poly.pdbx_seq_one_letter_code
_entity_poly.pdbx_strand_id
1 'polypeptide(L)' 'TDVCGPPDAIIPHASLSQKAQYYVGQVLRFKCQSGYDKLPPTSGNRTCKEENGKIIWTPLDIRCTNDSGKWLSQ' A
#
# COMPACT_ATOMS: atom_id res chain seq x y z
N THR A 1 1.56 7.39 -22.97
CA THR A 1 1.50 6.14 -22.19
C THR A 1 0.94 6.48 -20.84
N ASP A 2 -0.24 5.95 -20.55
CA ASP A 2 -0.94 6.22 -19.29
C ASP A 2 -0.38 5.31 -18.20
N VAL A 3 0.57 5.85 -17.44
CA VAL A 3 1.30 5.12 -16.39
C VAL A 3 1.17 5.82 -15.07
N CYS A 4 0.91 5.06 -14.01
CA CYS A 4 1.13 5.52 -12.65
C CYS A 4 2.63 5.63 -12.38
N GLY A 5 3.04 6.75 -11.78
CA GLY A 5 4.36 6.89 -11.20
C GLY A 5 4.61 5.87 -10.07
N PRO A 6 5.85 5.76 -9.57
CA PRO A 6 6.13 4.97 -8.38
C PRO A 6 5.12 5.37 -7.28
N PRO A 7 4.42 4.43 -6.65
CA PRO A 7 3.34 4.77 -5.72
C PRO A 7 3.90 5.65 -4.60
N ASP A 8 3.42 6.89 -4.53
CA ASP A 8 3.79 7.90 -3.52
C ASP A 8 3.50 7.48 -2.07
N ALA A 9 2.96 6.28 -1.85
CA ALA A 9 2.76 5.76 -0.51
C ALA A 9 4.08 5.18 0.02
N ILE A 10 4.85 6.10 0.61
CA ILE A 10 5.65 5.94 1.82
C ILE A 10 4.77 5.22 2.86
N ILE A 11 4.49 3.93 2.69
CA ILE A 11 3.96 3.13 3.78
C ILE A 11 5.17 2.80 4.63
N PRO A 12 5.32 3.43 5.81
CA PRO A 12 6.42 3.11 6.70
C PRO A 12 6.33 1.61 6.99
N HIS A 13 7.43 0.90 6.79
CA HIS A 13 7.52 -0.55 7.03
C HIS A 13 6.68 -1.44 6.08
N ALA A 14 6.40 -0.98 4.86
CA ALA A 14 6.01 -1.88 3.77
C ALA A 14 7.01 -1.81 2.62
N SER A 15 7.16 -2.92 1.92
CA SER A 15 8.09 -3.05 0.80
C SER A 15 7.34 -3.36 -0.47
N LEU A 16 7.70 -2.66 -1.54
CA LEU A 16 7.22 -2.94 -2.89
C LEU A 16 8.29 -3.75 -3.62
N SER A 17 7.92 -4.89 -4.19
CA SER A 17 8.89 -5.79 -4.83
C SER A 17 9.54 -5.20 -6.10
N GLN A 18 8.91 -4.22 -6.73
CA GLN A 18 9.40 -3.58 -7.96
C GLN A 18 9.22 -2.07 -7.84
N LYS A 19 10.15 -1.29 -8.39
CA LYS A 19 10.04 0.18 -8.53
C LYS A 19 10.07 0.47 -10.03
N ALA A 20 8.97 0.16 -10.71
CA ALA A 20 8.83 0.33 -12.15
C ALA A 20 7.72 1.36 -12.48
N GLN A 21 7.61 1.73 -13.76
CA GLN A 21 6.42 2.39 -14.27
C GLN A 21 5.28 1.37 -14.30
N TYR A 22 4.11 1.77 -13.80
CA TYR A 22 2.96 0.87 -13.66
C TYR A 22 1.86 1.27 -14.62
N TYR A 23 1.42 0.35 -15.46
CA TYR A 23 0.37 0.64 -16.43
C TYR A 23 -1.01 0.69 -15.76
N VAL A 24 -1.94 1.45 -16.34
CA VAL A 24 -3.35 1.42 -15.94
C VAL A 24 -3.88 -0.02 -15.99
N GLY A 25 -4.59 -0.42 -14.94
CA GLY A 25 -5.06 -1.79 -14.71
C GLY A 25 -4.09 -2.66 -13.87
N GLN A 26 -2.85 -2.22 -13.65
CA GLN A 26 -1.89 -2.99 -12.87
C GLN A 26 -2.21 -2.96 -11.38
N VAL A 27 -2.16 -4.14 -10.75
CA VAL A 27 -2.43 -4.33 -9.32
C VAL A 27 -1.13 -4.59 -8.57
N LEU A 28 -0.85 -3.75 -7.58
CA LEU A 28 0.23 -3.88 -6.63
C LEU A 28 -0.28 -4.48 -5.33
N ARG A 29 0.35 -5.56 -4.90
CA ARG A 29 0.06 -6.22 -3.62
C ARG A 29 1.09 -5.76 -2.60
N PHE A 30 0.60 -5.20 -1.51
CA PHE A 30 1.41 -4.74 -0.39
C PHE A 30 1.24 -5.71 0.78
N LYS A 31 2.34 -5.97 1.47
CA LYS A 31 2.38 -6.72 2.72
C LYS A 31 3.24 -5.94 3.71
N CYS A 32 2.78 -5.81 4.94
CA CYS A 32 3.58 -5.22 6.01
C CYS A 32 4.84 -6.06 6.26
N GLN A 33 5.93 -5.39 6.63
CA GLN A 33 7.12 -6.09 7.11
C GLN A 33 6.81 -6.83 8.41
N SER A 34 7.51 -7.94 8.62
CA SER A 34 7.39 -8.73 9.85
C SER A 34 7.63 -7.86 11.08
N GLY A 35 6.68 -7.87 12.01
CA GLY A 35 6.70 -7.03 13.22
C GLY A 35 5.82 -5.79 13.15
N TYR A 36 5.32 -5.44 11.96
CA TYR A 36 4.37 -4.35 11.70
C TYR A 36 3.01 -4.85 11.19
N ASP A 37 2.85 -6.17 11.10
CA ASP A 37 1.64 -6.89 10.71
C ASP A 37 0.78 -7.31 11.93
N LYS A 38 0.90 -6.58 13.05
CA LYS A 38 0.22 -6.94 14.31
C LYS A 38 -1.29 -6.67 14.29
N LEU A 39 -1.76 -5.73 13.45
CA LEU A 39 -3.18 -5.39 13.32
C LEU A 39 -3.65 -5.59 11.87
N PRO A 40 -4.78 -6.27 11.65
CA PRO A 40 -5.41 -6.31 10.34
C PRO A 40 -6.00 -4.94 9.98
N PRO A 41 -5.99 -4.57 8.68
CA PRO A 41 -5.46 -5.33 7.55
C PRO A 41 -3.94 -5.24 7.39
N THR A 42 -3.28 -6.40 7.36
CA THR A 42 -1.80 -6.55 7.25
C THR A 42 -1.30 -6.62 5.81
N SER A 43 -2.23 -6.70 4.86
CA SER A 43 -1.98 -6.74 3.42
C SER A 43 -3.10 -6.04 2.69
N GLY A 44 -2.78 -5.44 1.55
CA GLY A 44 -3.75 -4.72 0.73
C GLY A 44 -3.28 -4.57 -0.70
N ASN A 45 -4.17 -4.07 -1.54
CA ASN A 45 -3.91 -3.90 -2.96
C ASN A 45 -4.09 -2.43 -3.37
N ARG A 46 -3.19 -1.95 -4.24
CA ARG A 46 -3.43 -0.73 -5.02
C ARG A 46 -3.55 -1.08 -6.47
N THR A 47 -4.52 -0.48 -7.13
CA THR A 47 -4.67 -0.59 -8.58
C THR A 47 -4.36 0.76 -9.19
N CYS A 48 -3.56 0.76 -10.25
CA CYS A 48 -3.38 1.94 -11.08
C CYS A 48 -4.64 2.09 -11.92
N LYS A 49 -5.40 3.18 -11.73
CA LYS A 49 -6.63 3.41 -12.49
C LYS A 49 -6.64 4.82 -13.07
N GLU A 50 -7.33 4.98 -14.19
CA GLU A 50 -7.72 6.29 -14.66
C GLU A 50 -9.09 6.63 -14.05
N GLU A 51 -9.17 7.75 -13.34
CA GLU A 51 -10.43 8.28 -12.82
C GLU A 51 -10.55 9.74 -13.26
N ASN A 52 -11.61 10.03 -14.03
CA ASN A 52 -11.94 11.38 -14.48
C ASN A 52 -10.80 12.05 -15.29
N GLY A 53 -10.11 11.28 -16.15
CA GLY A 53 -8.98 11.74 -16.96
C GLY A 53 -7.67 11.92 -16.19
N LYS A 54 -7.59 11.45 -14.93
CA LYS A 54 -6.38 11.45 -14.12
C LYS A 54 -5.96 10.03 -13.78
N ILE A 55 -4.70 9.71 -14.02
CA ILE A 55 -4.10 8.44 -13.64
C ILE A 55 -3.71 8.51 -12.17
N ILE A 56 -4.38 7.72 -11.34
CA ILE A 56 -4.19 7.72 -9.88
C ILE A 56 -4.06 6.30 -9.34
N TRP A 57 -3.36 6.17 -8.23
CA TRP A 57 -3.43 4.96 -7.42
C TRP A 57 -4.72 4.94 -6.62
N THR A 58 -5.38 3.78 -6.55
CA THR A 58 -6.48 3.58 -5.59
C THR A 58 -5.98 3.82 -4.15
N PRO A 59 -6.86 4.29 -3.25
CA PRO A 59 -6.52 4.36 -1.83
C PRO A 59 -6.10 2.98 -1.33
N LEU A 60 -5.15 2.95 -0.39
CA LEU A 60 -4.68 1.73 0.25
C LEU A 60 -4.98 1.83 1.73
N ASP A 61 -5.90 0.98 2.17
CA ASP A 61 -6.38 0.95 3.54
C ASP A 61 -5.57 -0.06 4.36
N ILE A 62 -4.24 0.08 4.38
CA ILE A 62 -3.37 -0.70 5.27
C ILE A 62 -2.60 0.23 6.21
N ARG A 63 -2.47 -0.21 7.46
CA ARG A 63 -1.68 0.50 8.47
C ARG A 63 -0.68 -0.48 9.08
N CYS A 64 0.56 -0.43 8.59
CA CYS A 64 1.65 -1.23 9.15
C CYS A 64 2.14 -0.59 10.44
N THR A 65 1.62 -1.04 11.59
CA THR A 65 2.00 -0.52 12.90
C THR A 65 2.65 -1.63 13.74
N ASN A 66 3.72 -1.26 14.44
CA ASN A 66 4.37 -2.12 15.43
C ASN A 66 3.75 -1.89 16.83
N ASP A 67 2.55 -1.31 16.91
CA ASP A 67 1.91 -1.02 18.19
C ASP A 67 1.43 -2.34 18.84
N SER A 68 2.36 -3.02 19.50
CA SER A 68 2.09 -3.97 20.57
C SER A 68 1.85 -3.25 21.91
N GLY A 69 1.47 -1.97 21.90
CA GLY A 69 1.45 -1.09 23.07
C GLY A 69 0.07 -0.69 23.58
N LYS A 70 -1.02 -1.02 22.88
CA LYS A 70 -2.39 -0.59 23.26
C LYS A 70 -3.43 -1.71 23.38
N TRP A 71 -3.01 -2.94 23.68
CA TRP A 71 -3.93 -3.98 24.19
C TRP A 71 -3.48 -4.56 25.54
N LEU A 72 -2.89 -3.76 26.41
CA LEU A 72 -2.73 -4.08 27.84
C LEU A 72 -2.91 -2.79 28.65
N SER A 73 -4.15 -2.35 28.75
CA SER A 73 -4.59 -1.45 29.84
C SER A 73 -6.05 -1.77 30.13
N GLN A 74 -6.29 -2.99 30.63
CA GLN A 74 -7.46 -3.29 31.44
C GLN A 74 -7.00 -3.43 32.88
#